data_AF-A0A3D1QWW4-F1
#
_entry.id   AF-A0A3D1QWW4-F1
#
_cell.length_a   1.000
_cell.length_b   1.000
_cell.length_c   1.000
_cell.angle_alpha   90.00
_cell.angle_beta   90.00
_cell.angle_gamma   90.00
#
_symmetry.space_group_name_H-M   'P 1'
#
loop_
_entity.id
_entity.type
_entity.pdbx_description
1 polymer ?
#
loop_
_entity_poly.entity_id
_entity_poly.type
_entity_poly.pdbx_seq_one_letter_code
_entity_poly.pdbx_strand_id
1 'polypeptide(L)'
;MRPKDIRSYRIPIAPLPEQKRIVAEIEKQFTRLDAGVEALKRLQTHLKRYRASVLKAACEGKLVPTEAELARKESRDYEPADELLERILKERRAKWEADQLAKMKAAGKTPKDDQWKAKHKEPARIDECLATPLPEGWTWATIEQLASVQGGIQKQPSRAPKKNAFPFLRVANVLRGRLDLNDVHSIELFGDELARLRLERGDLLVVEGNGSASEIGRMAEWNAGIENCVHQNHIIRLRPSNGIIPRFLLFYWNSPQGRSRVVAEASSTSGLFTLSVRKISGLMVPFAPAAEQMRIIAEVERRLSLGEDLEALLSAAVRRAQRLRQSILKRAFEGKLVPQDPADEPASDLLERIRASAANRPGKAAKPRSPKTKTKTAAAI
;
A
#
# COMPACT_ATOMS: atom_id res chain seq x y z
N MET A 1 -24.72 -15.48 -21.68
CA MET A 1 -25.51 -15.27 -22.91
C MET A 1 -25.76 -16.61 -23.55
N ARG A 2 -27.01 -17.01 -23.83
CA ARG A 2 -27.30 -18.33 -24.44
C ARG A 2 -27.19 -18.22 -25.97
N PRO A 3 -26.85 -19.30 -26.70
CA PRO A 3 -26.72 -19.25 -28.17
C PRO A 3 -27.93 -18.66 -28.91
N LYS A 4 -29.15 -18.90 -28.39
CA LYS A 4 -30.38 -18.31 -28.94
C LYS A 4 -30.44 -16.79 -28.84
N ASP A 5 -29.90 -16.23 -27.75
CA ASP A 5 -29.89 -14.78 -27.50
C ASP A 5 -28.90 -14.08 -28.45
N ILE A 6 -27.84 -14.77 -28.89
CA ILE A 6 -26.86 -14.26 -29.88
C ILE A 6 -27.47 -14.22 -31.28
N ARG A 7 -28.18 -15.28 -31.67
CA ARG A 7 -28.76 -15.43 -33.03
C ARG A 7 -29.85 -14.39 -33.32
N SER A 8 -30.57 -13.93 -32.30
CA SER A 8 -31.62 -12.93 -32.45
C SER A 8 -31.10 -11.48 -32.37
N TYR A 9 -29.79 -11.28 -32.16
CA TYR A 9 -29.23 -9.95 -32.01
C TYR A 9 -29.11 -9.24 -33.36
N ARG A 10 -29.66 -8.02 -33.46
CA ARG A 10 -29.58 -7.20 -34.68
C ARG A 10 -28.30 -6.38 -34.68
N ILE A 11 -27.58 -6.40 -35.80
CA ILE A 11 -26.32 -5.69 -35.99
C ILE A 11 -26.43 -4.83 -37.26
N PRO A 12 -26.02 -3.55 -37.24
CA PRO A 12 -25.93 -2.75 -38.46
C PRO A 12 -24.86 -3.33 -39.39
N ILE A 13 -25.16 -3.41 -40.69
CA ILE A 13 -24.23 -3.93 -41.70
C ILE A 13 -24.05 -2.90 -42.82
N ALA A 14 -22.80 -2.55 -43.10
CA ALA A 14 -22.40 -1.70 -44.21
C ALA A 14 -22.04 -2.54 -45.45
N PRO A 15 -21.93 -1.95 -46.66
CA PRO A 15 -21.30 -2.57 -47.82
C PRO A 15 -19.95 -3.24 -47.51
N LEU A 16 -19.60 -4.31 -48.22
CA LEU A 16 -18.34 -5.03 -47.96
C LEU A 16 -17.08 -4.14 -48.14
N PRO A 17 -16.99 -3.26 -49.16
CA PRO A 17 -15.86 -2.33 -49.26
C PRO A 17 -15.80 -1.33 -48.10
N GLU A 18 -16.95 -0.77 -47.68
CA GLU A 18 -17.03 0.09 -46.50
C GLU A 18 -16.62 -0.66 -45.22
N GLN A 19 -17.08 -1.89 -45.01
CA GLN A 19 -16.65 -2.73 -43.87
C GLN A 19 -15.12 -2.85 -43.80
N LYS A 20 -14.46 -3.10 -44.94
CA LYS A 20 -12.99 -3.18 -45.02
C LYS A 20 -12.33 -1.84 -44.65
N ARG A 21 -12.87 -0.72 -45.12
CA ARG A 21 -12.37 0.63 -44.77
C ARG A 21 -12.54 0.93 -43.28
N ILE A 22 -13.71 0.60 -42.72
CA ILE A 22 -14.00 0.74 -41.28
C ILE A 22 -13.00 -0.07 -40.46
N VAL A 23 -12.80 -1.35 -40.79
CA VAL A 23 -11.87 -2.23 -40.07
C VAL A 23 -10.44 -1.68 -40.14
N ALA A 24 -9.98 -1.29 -41.33
CA ALA A 24 -8.63 -0.74 -41.50
C ALA A 24 -8.41 0.54 -40.67
N GLU A 25 -9.39 1.45 -40.61
CA GLU A 25 -9.27 2.68 -39.82
C GLU A 25 -9.39 2.40 -38.31
N ILE A 26 -10.24 1.45 -37.88
CA ILE A 26 -10.27 0.98 -36.48
C ILE A 26 -8.92 0.43 -36.08
N GLU A 27 -8.36 -0.50 -36.86
CA GLU A 27 -7.08 -1.15 -36.59
C GLU A 27 -5.98 -0.09 -36.47
N LYS A 28 -5.86 0.80 -37.45
CA LYS A 28 -4.90 1.91 -37.44
C LYS A 28 -5.02 2.79 -36.19
N GLN A 29 -6.24 3.21 -35.81
CA GLN A 29 -6.44 4.04 -34.64
C GLN A 29 -6.18 3.28 -33.33
N PHE A 30 -6.55 2.00 -33.27
CA PHE A 30 -6.33 1.14 -32.11
C PHE A 30 -4.86 0.85 -31.90
N THR A 31 -4.09 0.59 -32.95
CA THR A 31 -2.63 0.43 -32.86
C THR A 31 -1.98 1.67 -32.23
N ARG A 32 -2.37 2.87 -32.67
CA ARG A 32 -1.87 4.14 -32.09
C ARG A 32 -2.29 4.30 -30.63
N LEU A 33 -3.54 3.97 -30.32
CA LEU A 33 -4.09 4.12 -28.98
C LEU A 33 -3.45 3.14 -27.98
N ASP A 34 -3.25 1.89 -28.40
CA ASP A 34 -2.62 0.84 -27.60
C ASP A 34 -1.15 1.22 -27.33
N ALA A 35 -0.41 1.72 -28.33
CA ALA A 35 0.93 2.25 -28.12
C ALA A 35 0.97 3.40 -27.10
N GLY A 36 0.00 4.32 -27.16
CA GLY A 36 -0.12 5.40 -26.18
C GLY A 36 -0.44 4.90 -24.78
N VAL A 37 -1.35 3.94 -24.63
CA VAL A 37 -1.69 3.33 -23.34
C VAL A 37 -0.50 2.59 -22.74
N GLU A 38 0.26 1.85 -23.54
CA GLU A 38 1.47 1.17 -23.08
C GLU A 38 2.55 2.17 -22.64
N ALA A 39 2.73 3.29 -23.34
CA ALA A 39 3.62 4.36 -22.90
C ALA A 39 3.19 4.94 -21.53
N LEU A 40 1.89 5.20 -21.34
CA LEU A 40 1.36 5.68 -20.06
C LEU A 40 1.59 4.67 -18.91
N LYS A 41 1.38 3.37 -19.16
CA LYS A 41 1.65 2.30 -18.16
C LYS A 41 3.14 2.20 -17.81
N ARG A 42 4.04 2.38 -18.78
CA ARG A 42 5.49 2.44 -18.52
C ARG A 42 5.82 3.63 -17.62
N LEU A 43 5.24 4.81 -17.89
CA LEU A 43 5.43 6.00 -17.03
C LEU A 43 4.91 5.77 -15.59
N GLN A 44 3.76 5.13 -15.42
CA GLN A 44 3.28 4.74 -14.09
C GLN A 44 4.27 3.83 -13.35
N THR A 45 4.94 2.93 -14.08
CA THR A 45 5.96 2.03 -13.51
C THR A 45 7.24 2.80 -13.17
N HIS A 46 7.67 3.74 -14.02
CA HIS A 46 8.81 4.62 -13.75
C HIS A 46 8.57 5.48 -12.51
N LEU A 47 7.35 5.99 -12.33
CA LEU A 47 6.97 6.79 -11.18
C LEU A 47 7.07 6.00 -9.87
N LYS A 48 6.67 4.72 -9.86
CA LYS A 48 6.88 3.83 -8.70
C LYS A 48 8.38 3.67 -8.38
N ARG A 49 9.22 3.50 -9.40
CA ARG A 49 10.68 3.40 -9.23
C ARG A 49 11.30 4.72 -8.74
N TYR A 50 10.82 5.86 -9.25
CA TYR A 50 11.23 7.19 -8.81
C TYR A 50 10.97 7.38 -7.32
N ARG A 51 9.76 7.07 -6.82
CA ARG A 51 9.44 7.14 -5.39
C ARG A 51 10.39 6.29 -4.53
N ALA A 52 10.64 5.05 -4.96
CA ALA A 52 11.58 4.16 -4.30
C ALA A 52 13.00 4.74 -4.29
N SER A 53 13.43 5.37 -5.38
CA SER A 53 14.72 6.05 -5.50
C SER A 53 14.85 7.27 -4.59
N VAL A 54 13.79 8.08 -4.46
CA VAL A 54 13.77 9.24 -3.56
C VAL A 54 13.89 8.79 -2.11
N LEU A 55 13.12 7.79 -1.69
CA LEU A 55 13.22 7.24 -0.33
C LEU A 55 14.60 6.60 -0.09
N LYS A 56 15.15 5.89 -1.07
CA LYS A 56 16.51 5.34 -0.99
C LYS A 56 17.54 6.45 -0.77
N ALA A 57 17.50 7.54 -1.56
CA ALA A 57 18.42 8.66 -1.41
C ALA A 57 18.28 9.35 -0.04
N ALA A 58 17.05 9.48 0.46
CA ALA A 58 16.77 10.03 1.79
C ALA A 58 17.45 9.23 2.89
N CYS A 59 17.38 7.91 2.82
CA CYS A 59 17.88 7.00 3.86
C CYS A 59 19.40 6.80 3.83
N GLU A 60 20.05 7.19 2.74
CA GLU A 60 21.49 7.08 2.55
C GLU A 60 22.22 8.44 2.75
N GLY A 61 21.49 9.49 3.18
CA GLY A 61 22.05 10.84 3.33
C GLY A 61 22.45 11.50 2.02
N LYS A 62 21.81 11.12 0.91
CA LYS A 62 22.13 11.61 -0.46
C LYS A 62 21.08 12.54 -1.04
N LEU A 63 19.99 12.80 -0.31
CA LEU A 63 18.87 13.59 -0.82
C LEU A 63 19.07 15.10 -0.60
N VAL A 64 19.67 15.47 0.52
CA VAL A 64 19.94 16.84 0.95
C VAL A 64 21.38 16.91 1.51
N PRO A 65 21.99 18.10 1.60
CA PRO A 65 23.26 18.25 2.31
C PRO A 65 23.15 17.77 3.76
N THR A 66 24.17 17.04 4.21
CA THR A 66 24.20 16.51 5.58
C THR A 66 24.40 17.65 6.58
N GLU A 67 24.00 17.45 7.83
CA GLU A 67 24.22 18.46 8.88
C GLU A 67 25.71 18.74 9.10
N ALA A 68 26.54 17.69 9.02
CA ALA A 68 28.00 17.80 9.12
C ALA A 68 28.61 18.66 8.00
N GLU A 69 28.13 18.50 6.75
CA GLU A 69 28.56 19.32 5.62
C GLU A 69 28.22 20.81 5.82
N LEU A 70 27.00 21.09 6.27
CA LEU A 70 26.56 22.47 6.49
C LEU A 70 27.28 23.11 7.68
N ALA A 71 27.42 22.39 8.78
CA ALA A 71 28.13 22.85 9.97
C ALA A 71 29.58 23.25 9.64
N ARG A 72 30.30 22.43 8.85
CA ARG A 72 31.65 22.77 8.37
C ARG A 72 31.66 24.00 7.47
N LYS A 73 30.73 24.09 6.52
CA LYS A 73 30.62 25.24 5.60
C LYS A 73 30.32 26.55 6.34
N GLU A 74 29.52 26.47 7.40
CA GLU A 74 29.07 27.61 8.20
C GLU A 74 29.97 27.89 9.41
N SER A 75 30.97 27.04 9.66
CA SER A 75 31.86 27.10 10.84
C SER A 75 31.08 27.17 12.17
N ARG A 76 30.07 26.31 12.30
CA ARG A 76 29.26 26.18 13.52
C ARG A 76 29.27 24.76 14.05
N ASP A 77 28.94 24.61 15.32
CA ASP A 77 28.68 23.31 15.92
C ASP A 77 27.26 22.80 15.55
N TYR A 78 27.04 21.50 15.76
CA TYR A 78 25.75 20.85 15.63
C TYR A 78 25.68 19.65 16.57
N GLU A 79 24.46 19.25 16.96
CA GLU A 79 24.20 18.02 17.73
C GLU A 79 24.16 16.83 16.76
N PRO A 80 25.12 15.89 16.80
CA PRO A 80 25.08 14.70 15.96
C PRO A 80 24.05 13.69 16.46
N ALA A 81 23.73 12.68 15.65
CA ALA A 81 22.60 11.80 15.91
C ALA A 81 22.79 10.86 17.11
N ASP A 82 24.02 10.50 17.45
CA ASP A 82 24.38 9.73 18.65
C ASP A 82 24.17 10.55 19.93
N GLU A 83 24.60 11.82 19.96
CA GLU A 83 24.32 12.73 21.08
C GLU A 83 22.81 12.98 21.24
N LEU A 84 22.10 13.21 20.14
CA LEU A 84 20.64 13.32 20.12
C LEU A 84 19.98 12.06 20.68
N LEU A 85 20.45 10.87 20.27
CA LEU A 85 19.93 9.59 20.75
C LEU A 85 20.17 9.43 22.26
N GLU A 86 21.36 9.74 22.75
CA GLU A 86 21.67 9.70 24.18
C GLU A 86 20.75 10.62 24.99
N ARG A 87 20.52 11.85 24.51
CA ARG A 87 19.62 12.80 25.16
C ARG A 87 18.20 12.26 25.23
N ILE A 88 17.69 11.70 24.13
CA ILE A 88 16.34 11.09 24.09
C ILE A 88 16.22 9.91 25.06
N LEU A 89 17.24 9.06 25.14
CA LEU A 89 17.26 7.93 26.07
C LEU A 89 17.28 8.40 27.54
N LYS A 90 18.04 9.45 27.86
CA LYS A 90 18.05 10.09 29.20
C LYS A 90 16.68 10.67 29.54
N GLU A 91 16.07 11.44 28.64
CA GLU A 91 14.73 12.00 28.82
C GLU A 91 13.67 10.90 29.04
N ARG A 92 13.75 9.81 28.25
CA ARG A 92 12.84 8.67 28.37
C ARG A 92 12.98 7.95 29.71
N ARG A 93 14.21 7.75 30.18
CA ARG A 93 14.48 7.15 31.49
C ARG A 93 13.91 8.02 32.61
N ALA A 94 14.16 9.32 32.58
CA ALA A 94 13.63 10.27 33.56
C ALA A 94 12.08 10.25 33.59
N LYS A 95 11.44 10.21 32.41
CA LYS A 95 9.97 10.10 32.32
C LYS A 95 9.46 8.79 32.92
N TRP A 96 10.09 7.67 32.60
CA TRP A 96 9.72 6.38 33.18
C TRP A 96 9.85 6.39 34.71
N GLU A 97 10.93 6.96 35.24
CA GLU A 97 11.14 7.10 36.68
C GLU A 97 10.01 7.93 37.32
N ALA A 98 9.65 9.07 36.73
CA ALA A 98 8.54 9.91 37.18
C ALA A 98 7.18 9.17 37.15
N ASP A 99 6.89 8.42 36.08
CA ASP A 99 5.65 7.66 35.94
C ASP A 99 5.55 6.53 36.97
N GLN A 100 6.67 5.84 37.28
CA GLN A 100 6.68 4.82 38.33
C GLN A 100 6.45 5.43 39.71
N LEU A 101 7.09 6.56 40.02
CA LEU A 101 6.87 7.28 41.27
C LEU A 101 5.42 7.73 41.42
N ALA A 102 4.82 8.27 40.36
CA ALA A 102 3.42 8.66 40.35
C ALA A 102 2.49 7.45 40.59
N LYS A 103 2.75 6.30 39.97
CA LYS A 103 2.00 5.05 40.20
C LYS A 103 2.15 4.54 41.63
N MET A 104 3.36 4.54 42.18
CA MET A 104 3.60 4.13 43.57
C MET A 104 2.85 5.04 44.53
N LYS A 105 2.94 6.37 44.33
CA LYS A 105 2.23 7.37 45.13
C LYS A 105 0.71 7.19 45.07
N ALA A 106 0.16 6.98 43.88
CA ALA A 106 -1.27 6.71 43.70
C ALA A 106 -1.71 5.40 44.39
N ALA A 107 -0.81 4.42 44.50
CA ALA A 107 -1.02 3.19 45.24
C ALA A 107 -0.72 3.31 46.75
N GLY A 108 -0.46 4.51 47.28
CA GLY A 108 -0.12 4.76 48.68
C GLY A 108 1.24 4.21 49.12
N LYS A 109 2.15 3.95 48.17
CA LYS A 109 3.49 3.40 48.41
C LYS A 109 4.55 4.47 48.15
N THR A 110 5.59 4.50 48.99
CA THR A 110 6.79 5.31 48.78
C THR A 110 7.97 4.37 48.57
N PRO A 111 8.84 4.59 47.56
CA PRO A 111 10.04 3.77 47.39
C PRO A 111 10.92 3.89 48.64
N LYS A 112 11.38 2.75 49.17
CA LYS A 112 12.29 2.70 50.32
C LYS A 112 13.76 2.86 49.91
N ASP A 113 14.06 2.55 48.65
CA ASP A 113 15.39 2.58 48.04
C ASP A 113 15.26 2.80 46.51
N ASP A 114 16.38 2.75 45.81
CA ASP A 114 16.46 2.88 44.34
C ASP A 114 16.43 1.53 43.59
N GLN A 115 16.22 0.39 44.27
CA GLN A 115 16.22 -0.93 43.60
C GLN A 115 15.12 -1.05 42.56
N TRP A 116 14.03 -0.29 42.70
CA TRP A 116 12.96 -0.25 41.70
C TRP A 116 13.43 0.28 40.35
N LYS A 117 14.48 1.12 40.30
CA LYS A 117 15.07 1.63 39.06
C LYS A 117 15.71 0.53 38.21
N ALA A 118 16.20 -0.55 38.84
CA ALA A 118 16.75 -1.71 38.13
C ALA A 118 15.70 -2.46 37.27
N LYS A 119 14.40 -2.16 37.45
CA LYS A 119 13.34 -2.69 36.58
C LYS A 119 13.34 -2.05 35.19
N HIS A 120 13.96 -0.88 35.03
CA HIS A 120 14.15 -0.27 33.72
C HIS A 120 15.25 -1.01 32.97
N LYS A 121 14.88 -1.69 31.89
CA LYS A 121 15.83 -2.32 30.99
C LYS A 121 16.25 -1.29 29.95
N GLU A 122 17.54 -0.96 29.92
CA GLU A 122 18.07 -0.17 28.82
C GLU A 122 18.00 -0.98 27.52
N PRO A 123 17.67 -0.33 26.39
CA PRO A 123 17.70 -1.00 25.09
C PRO A 123 19.08 -1.59 24.83
N ALA A 124 19.14 -2.76 24.18
CA ALA A 124 20.40 -3.40 23.84
C ALA A 124 21.27 -2.48 22.96
N ARG A 125 22.58 -2.46 23.24
CA ARG A 125 23.56 -1.82 22.34
C ARG A 125 23.59 -2.54 21.01
N ILE A 126 23.85 -1.77 19.96
CA ILE A 126 23.91 -2.26 18.59
C ILE A 126 25.25 -2.96 18.37
N ASP A 127 25.21 -4.09 17.68
CA ASP A 127 26.42 -4.74 17.18
C ASP A 127 26.89 -4.02 15.90
N GLU A 128 27.96 -3.24 16.02
CA GLU A 128 28.51 -2.40 14.95
C GLU A 128 29.01 -3.22 13.75
N CYS A 129 29.33 -4.51 13.92
CA CYS A 129 29.82 -5.38 12.84
C CYS A 129 28.82 -5.60 11.70
N LEU A 130 27.53 -5.35 11.93
CA LEU A 130 26.44 -5.53 10.95
C LEU A 130 26.01 -4.21 10.27
N ALA A 131 26.62 -3.09 10.66
CA ALA A 131 26.27 -1.75 10.18
C ALA A 131 26.94 -1.41 8.84
N THR A 132 26.15 -1.06 7.83
CA THR A 132 26.69 -0.39 6.64
C THR A 132 27.15 1.02 7.01
N PRO A 133 28.19 1.57 6.33
CA PRO A 133 28.66 2.92 6.60
C PRO A 133 27.52 3.94 6.47
N LEU A 134 27.44 4.85 7.44
CA LEU A 134 26.49 5.95 7.46
C LEU A 134 27.18 7.28 7.12
N PRO A 135 26.42 8.30 6.70
CA PRO A 135 26.94 9.66 6.59
C PRO A 135 27.50 10.17 7.93
N GLU A 136 28.43 11.12 7.85
CA GLU A 136 28.96 11.80 9.03
C GLU A 136 27.85 12.42 9.87
N GLY A 137 27.91 12.24 11.19
CA GLY A 137 26.91 12.72 12.14
C GLY A 137 25.65 11.86 12.24
N TRP A 138 25.52 10.79 11.45
CA TRP A 138 24.44 9.81 11.60
C TRP A 138 24.88 8.66 12.52
N THR A 139 23.90 7.99 13.13
CA THR A 139 24.14 6.79 13.93
C THR A 139 23.11 5.72 13.62
N TRP A 140 23.41 4.47 13.98
CA TRP A 140 22.40 3.41 13.98
C TRP A 140 21.61 3.46 15.28
N ALA A 141 20.30 3.22 15.19
CA ALA A 141 19.42 3.09 16.35
C ALA A 141 18.46 1.91 16.15
N THR A 142 18.04 1.25 17.23
CA THR A 142 16.96 0.25 17.18
C THR A 142 15.60 0.90 17.34
N ILE A 143 14.55 0.27 16.83
CA ILE A 143 13.17 0.75 17.05
C ILE A 143 12.87 0.87 18.55
N GLU A 144 13.35 -0.05 19.38
CA GLU A 144 13.17 0.01 20.83
C GLU A 144 13.81 1.23 21.48
N GLN A 145 14.94 1.72 20.95
CA GLN A 145 15.55 2.98 21.41
C GLN A 145 14.68 4.18 21.04
N LEU A 146 14.12 4.20 19.83
CA LEU A 146 13.40 5.36 19.29
C LEU A 146 11.92 5.43 19.68
N ALA A 147 11.28 4.29 19.93
CA ALA A 147 9.83 4.20 20.13
C ALA A 147 9.43 3.15 21.17
N SER A 148 8.25 3.35 21.78
CA SER A 148 7.57 2.28 22.51
C SER A 148 6.78 1.41 21.52
N VAL A 149 6.86 0.09 21.67
CA VAL A 149 6.28 -0.87 20.73
C VAL A 149 5.18 -1.68 21.42
N GLN A 150 4.00 -1.74 20.82
CA GLN A 150 2.83 -2.37 21.43
C GLN A 150 1.94 -3.07 20.41
N GLY A 151 1.57 -4.32 20.68
CA GLY A 151 0.57 -5.06 19.90
C GLY A 151 -0.88 -4.64 20.22
N GLY A 152 -1.80 -4.96 19.31
CA GLY A 152 -3.21 -4.61 19.43
C GLY A 152 -4.10 -5.66 20.08
N ILE A 153 -5.42 -5.53 19.88
CA ILE A 153 -6.45 -6.41 20.44
C ILE A 153 -6.88 -7.46 19.43
N GLN A 154 -7.05 -8.70 19.88
CA GLN A 154 -7.63 -9.76 19.05
C GLN A 154 -9.15 -9.62 18.91
N LYS A 155 -9.65 -9.72 17.68
CA LYS A 155 -11.08 -9.77 17.40
C LYS A 155 -11.65 -11.13 17.79
N GLN A 156 -12.69 -11.15 18.61
CA GLN A 156 -13.36 -12.37 19.08
C GLN A 156 -14.86 -12.10 19.35
N PRO A 157 -15.74 -13.12 19.37
CA PRO A 157 -17.19 -12.94 19.54
C PRO A 157 -17.58 -12.18 20.81
N SER A 158 -16.87 -12.37 21.92
CA SER A 158 -17.10 -11.66 23.18
C SER A 158 -16.86 -10.15 23.10
N ARG A 159 -16.12 -9.70 22.07
CA ARG A 159 -15.81 -8.29 21.79
C ARG A 159 -16.68 -7.68 20.69
N ALA A 160 -17.77 -8.36 20.31
CA ALA A 160 -18.78 -7.76 19.44
C ALA A 160 -19.28 -6.45 20.08
N PRO A 161 -19.37 -5.34 19.31
CA PRO A 161 -19.82 -4.05 19.83
C PRO A 161 -21.14 -4.15 20.60
N LYS A 162 -21.16 -3.61 21.82
CA LYS A 162 -22.35 -3.54 22.68
C LYS A 162 -22.49 -2.15 23.27
N LYS A 163 -21.88 -1.88 24.42
CA LYS A 163 -22.07 -0.64 25.19
C LYS A 163 -20.85 0.27 25.11
N ASN A 164 -19.65 -0.32 25.09
CA ASN A 164 -18.37 0.36 25.14
C ASN A 164 -17.61 0.14 23.83
N ALA A 165 -18.27 0.48 22.72
CA ALA A 165 -17.78 0.24 21.37
C ALA A 165 -16.92 1.40 20.87
N PHE A 166 -15.71 1.10 20.40
CA PHE A 166 -14.77 2.09 19.87
C PHE A 166 -14.29 1.75 18.46
N PRO A 167 -13.87 2.76 17.66
CA PRO A 167 -13.31 2.55 16.34
C PRO A 167 -12.07 1.64 16.39
N PHE A 168 -11.97 0.71 15.44
CA PHE A 168 -11.04 -0.41 15.45
C PHE A 168 -10.40 -0.63 14.07
N LEU A 169 -9.11 -0.33 13.96
CA LEU A 169 -8.34 -0.57 12.74
C LEU A 169 -7.99 -2.03 12.56
N ARG A 170 -8.08 -2.48 11.31
CA ARG A 170 -7.69 -3.81 10.84
C ARG A 170 -6.56 -3.70 9.82
N VAL A 171 -5.93 -4.83 9.49
CA VAL A 171 -4.85 -4.90 8.48
C VAL A 171 -5.23 -4.23 7.15
N ALA A 172 -6.51 -4.28 6.76
CA ALA A 172 -7.02 -3.63 5.55
C ALA A 172 -6.89 -2.10 5.57
N ASN A 173 -6.93 -1.47 6.75
CA ASN A 173 -6.87 -0.02 6.91
C ASN A 173 -5.43 0.52 6.84
N VAL A 174 -4.41 -0.34 7.04
CA VAL A 174 -3.00 0.08 7.06
C VAL A 174 -2.35 -0.23 5.72
N LEU A 175 -2.28 0.77 4.85
CA LEU A 175 -1.60 0.70 3.57
C LEU A 175 -0.16 1.21 3.69
N ARG A 176 0.62 1.10 2.61
CA ARG A 176 2.00 1.59 2.60
C ARG A 176 2.03 3.11 2.56
N GLY A 177 2.43 3.74 3.66
CA GLY A 177 2.58 5.18 3.81
C GLY A 177 1.27 5.95 4.05
N ARG A 178 0.12 5.28 4.09
CA ARG A 178 -1.19 5.93 4.30
C ARG A 178 -2.19 4.99 4.95
N LEU A 179 -3.25 5.57 5.50
CA LEU A 179 -4.39 4.84 6.04
C LEU A 179 -5.58 4.89 5.08
N ASP A 180 -6.33 3.79 5.00
CA ASP A 180 -7.65 3.74 4.39
C ASP A 180 -8.70 3.67 5.51
N LEU A 181 -9.47 4.75 5.65
CA LEU A 181 -10.44 4.92 6.72
C LEU A 181 -11.89 4.91 6.23
N ASN A 182 -12.13 4.48 4.97
CA ASN A 182 -13.48 4.40 4.42
C ASN A 182 -14.34 3.33 5.09
N ASP A 183 -13.71 2.27 5.64
CA ASP A 183 -14.37 1.18 6.36
C ASP A 183 -13.61 0.87 7.66
N VAL A 184 -13.97 1.57 8.73
CA VAL A 184 -13.45 1.37 10.08
C VAL A 184 -14.48 0.61 10.90
N HIS A 185 -14.07 -0.52 11.46
CA HIS A 185 -14.94 -1.35 12.31
C HIS A 185 -15.03 -0.78 13.72
N SER A 186 -15.94 -1.33 14.52
CA SER A 186 -15.97 -1.10 15.98
C SER A 186 -15.65 -2.38 16.76
N ILE A 187 -15.13 -2.21 17.98
CA ILE A 187 -14.86 -3.30 18.93
C ILE A 187 -15.28 -2.90 20.34
N GLU A 188 -15.79 -3.85 21.13
CA GLU A 188 -16.04 -3.64 22.56
C GLU A 188 -14.72 -3.69 23.35
N LEU A 189 -14.50 -2.68 24.20
CA LEU A 189 -13.36 -2.58 25.10
C LEU A 189 -13.75 -2.79 26.56
N PHE A 190 -12.81 -3.30 27.35
CA PHE A 190 -12.98 -3.58 28.78
C PHE A 190 -11.88 -2.93 29.62
N GLY A 191 -12.20 -2.56 30.87
CA GLY A 191 -11.21 -2.04 31.82
C GLY A 191 -10.48 -0.80 31.31
N ASP A 192 -9.14 -0.83 31.40
CA ASP A 192 -8.24 0.26 31.01
C ASP A 192 -7.74 0.15 29.56
N GLU A 193 -8.30 -0.76 28.75
CA GLU A 193 -7.84 -1.05 27.39
C GLU A 193 -7.80 0.21 26.52
N LEU A 194 -8.81 1.09 26.63
CA LEU A 194 -8.84 2.33 25.87
C LEU A 194 -7.62 3.22 26.17
N ALA A 195 -7.32 3.44 27.46
CA ALA A 195 -6.19 4.28 27.86
C ALA A 195 -4.85 3.70 27.35
N ARG A 196 -4.74 2.37 27.33
CA ARG A 196 -3.52 1.67 26.92
C ARG A 196 -3.33 1.61 25.39
N LEU A 197 -4.42 1.45 24.63
CA LEU A 197 -4.38 1.07 23.21
C LEU A 197 -4.85 2.15 22.26
N ARG A 198 -5.42 3.25 22.76
CA ARG A 198 -5.80 4.37 21.90
C ARG A 198 -4.61 4.86 21.09
N LEU A 199 -4.89 5.19 19.84
CA LEU A 199 -3.95 5.80 18.92
C LEU A 199 -3.87 7.30 19.21
N GLU A 200 -2.65 7.81 19.17
CA GLU A 200 -2.31 9.21 19.35
C GLU A 200 -1.62 9.71 18.08
N ARG A 201 -1.77 11.00 17.79
CA ARG A 201 -1.17 11.61 16.60
C ARG A 201 0.33 11.36 16.58
N GLY A 202 0.83 10.86 15.45
CA GLY A 202 2.24 10.50 15.26
C GLY A 202 2.58 9.05 15.60
N ASP A 203 1.61 8.25 16.09
CA ASP A 203 1.79 6.80 16.19
C ASP A 203 2.02 6.19 14.80
N LEU A 204 2.98 5.28 14.68
CA LEU A 204 3.25 4.54 13.46
C LEU A 204 2.67 3.13 13.59
N LEU A 205 1.91 2.70 12.59
CA LEU A 205 1.19 1.43 12.57
C LEU A 205 1.84 0.48 11.58
N VAL A 206 2.26 -0.69 12.04
CA VAL A 206 2.95 -1.70 11.24
C VAL A 206 2.10 -2.96 11.13
N VAL A 207 1.91 -3.46 9.91
CA VAL A 207 1.26 -4.75 9.68
C VAL A 207 2.20 -5.90 10.09
N GLU A 208 1.82 -6.62 11.15
CA GLU A 208 2.58 -7.75 11.71
C GLU A 208 2.33 -9.06 10.96
N GLY A 209 1.16 -9.24 10.34
CA GLY A 209 0.79 -10.51 9.71
C GLY A 209 0.20 -10.33 8.32
N ASN A 210 0.71 -11.06 7.33
CA ASN A 210 0.14 -11.06 5.98
C ASN A 210 0.48 -12.34 5.20
N GLY A 211 -0.41 -12.77 4.31
CA GLY A 211 -0.15 -13.91 3.39
C GLY A 211 0.84 -13.59 2.27
N SER A 212 1.19 -12.31 2.07
CA SER A 212 2.17 -11.87 1.07
C SER A 212 3.39 -11.23 1.72
N ALA A 213 4.58 -11.71 1.36
CA ALA A 213 5.86 -11.12 1.73
C ALA A 213 6.04 -9.67 1.21
N SER A 214 5.27 -9.25 0.20
CA SER A 214 5.33 -7.87 -0.30
C SER A 214 4.48 -6.88 0.53
N GLU A 215 3.51 -7.42 1.27
CA GLU A 215 2.52 -6.67 2.07
C GLU A 215 2.78 -6.76 3.59
N ILE A 216 3.65 -7.67 4.03
CA ILE A 216 4.15 -7.72 5.40
C ILE A 216 4.93 -6.44 5.74
N GLY A 217 4.78 -5.96 6.97
CA GLY A 217 5.51 -4.80 7.44
C GLY A 217 5.18 -3.50 6.72
N ARG A 218 3.98 -3.35 6.13
CA ARG A 218 3.52 -2.02 5.67
C ARG A 218 3.39 -1.12 6.88
N MET A 219 3.90 0.11 6.78
CA MET A 219 3.78 1.13 7.82
C MET A 219 3.00 2.33 7.33
N ALA A 220 2.13 2.87 8.18
CA ALA A 220 1.46 4.15 8.00
C ALA A 220 1.50 4.96 9.31
N GLU A 221 1.41 6.28 9.20
CA GLU A 221 1.27 7.18 10.34
C GLU A 221 -0.20 7.39 10.70
N TRP A 222 -0.51 7.34 11.98
CA TRP A 222 -1.77 7.80 12.54
C TRP A 222 -1.75 9.33 12.66
N ASN A 223 -2.35 9.97 11.67
CA ASN A 223 -2.57 11.42 11.63
C ASN A 223 -4.07 11.77 11.54
N ALA A 224 -4.94 10.78 11.75
CA ALA A 224 -6.37 10.89 11.55
C ALA A 224 -7.11 11.44 12.79
N GLY A 225 -8.28 12.04 12.55
CA GLY A 225 -9.14 12.65 13.58
C GLY A 225 -10.20 11.73 14.18
N ILE A 226 -10.08 10.41 14.03
CA ILE A 226 -11.05 9.48 14.66
C ILE A 226 -10.68 9.35 16.13
N GLU A 227 -11.52 9.92 17.00
CA GLU A 227 -11.28 9.90 18.45
C GLU A 227 -11.32 8.47 19.00
N ASN A 228 -10.47 8.18 19.99
CA ASN A 228 -10.47 6.93 20.75
C ASN A 228 -10.30 5.66 19.90
N CYS A 229 -9.69 5.78 18.72
CA CYS A 229 -9.45 4.65 17.84
C CYS A 229 -8.38 3.71 18.41
N VAL A 230 -8.63 2.40 18.33
CA VAL A 230 -7.70 1.32 18.74
C VAL A 230 -7.41 0.40 17.54
N HIS A 231 -6.50 -0.56 17.71
CA HIS A 231 -6.00 -1.37 16.60
C HIS A 231 -6.02 -2.88 16.89
N GLN A 232 -6.13 -3.66 15.82
CA GLN A 232 -6.09 -5.11 15.85
C GLN A 232 -4.70 -5.65 16.27
N ASN A 233 -4.66 -6.85 16.84
CA ASN A 233 -3.45 -7.59 17.20
C ASN A 233 -2.47 -7.80 16.02
N HIS A 234 -2.94 -7.79 14.77
CA HIS A 234 -2.09 -7.87 13.57
C HIS A 234 -1.56 -6.51 13.09
N ILE A 235 -1.77 -5.47 13.90
CA ILE A 235 -1.16 -4.16 13.75
C ILE A 235 -0.36 -3.89 15.02
N ILE A 236 0.93 -3.64 14.86
CA ILE A 236 1.82 -3.20 15.93
C ILE A 236 1.91 -1.67 15.86
N ARG A 237 1.72 -1.02 17.00
CA ARG A 237 1.89 0.42 17.18
C ARG A 237 3.31 0.70 17.67
N LEU A 238 3.99 1.62 16.99
CA LEU A 238 5.22 2.25 17.43
C LEU A 238 4.85 3.68 17.81
N ARG A 239 5.04 4.06 19.07
CA ARG A 239 4.88 5.45 19.52
C ARG A 239 6.26 6.06 19.69
N PRO A 240 6.71 6.93 18.76
CA PRO A 240 8.02 7.56 18.83
C PRO A 240 8.18 8.36 20.13
N SER A 241 9.41 8.38 20.65
CA SER A 241 9.76 9.17 21.83
C SER A 241 9.79 10.66 21.49
N ASN A 242 9.77 11.51 22.52
CA ASN A 242 9.95 12.95 22.33
C ASN A 242 11.28 13.23 21.58
N GLY A 243 11.27 14.20 20.66
CA GLY A 243 12.42 14.50 19.80
C GLY A 243 12.61 13.58 18.59
N ILE A 244 11.85 12.49 18.46
CA ILE A 244 11.84 11.64 17.26
C ILE A 244 10.73 12.09 16.33
N ILE A 245 11.08 12.36 15.06
CA ILE A 245 10.10 12.77 14.04
C ILE A 245 9.50 11.52 13.38
N PRO A 246 8.18 11.22 13.56
CA PRO A 246 7.57 9.98 13.07
C PRO A 246 7.73 9.79 11.55
N ARG A 247 7.61 10.89 10.78
CA ARG A 247 7.73 10.85 9.31
C ARG A 247 9.09 10.36 8.82
N PHE A 248 10.17 10.65 9.55
CA PHE A 248 11.50 10.14 9.19
C PHE A 248 11.54 8.61 9.25
N LEU A 249 11.03 8.03 10.35
CA LEU A 249 10.92 6.58 10.50
C LEU A 249 9.99 5.97 9.45
N LEU A 250 8.85 6.62 9.16
CA LEU A 250 7.92 6.19 8.13
C LEU A 250 8.59 6.09 6.75
N PHE A 251 9.40 7.08 6.38
CA PHE A 251 10.12 7.11 5.11
C PHE A 251 11.21 6.05 5.04
N TYR A 252 11.99 5.88 6.11
CA TYR A 252 12.98 4.80 6.17
C TYR A 252 12.32 3.42 6.06
N TRP A 253 11.30 3.17 6.88
CA TRP A 253 10.63 1.88 6.93
C TRP A 253 10.04 1.46 5.58
N ASN A 254 9.47 2.42 4.84
CA ASN A 254 8.88 2.17 3.53
C ASN A 254 9.85 2.28 2.35
N SER A 255 11.10 2.68 2.59
CA SER A 255 12.17 2.66 1.59
C SER A 255 12.50 1.23 1.14
N PRO A 256 13.14 1.03 -0.03
CA PRO A 256 13.62 -0.29 -0.43
C PRO A 256 14.47 -0.98 0.64
N GLN A 257 15.38 -0.25 1.30
CA GLN A 257 16.27 -0.78 2.31
C GLN A 257 15.52 -1.20 3.58
N GLY A 258 14.67 -0.33 4.12
CA GLY A 258 13.85 -0.64 5.30
C GLY A 258 12.95 -1.85 5.04
N ARG A 259 12.32 -1.91 3.87
CA ARG A 259 11.50 -3.05 3.46
C ARG A 259 12.29 -4.35 3.37
N SER A 260 13.48 -4.33 2.77
CA SER A 260 14.32 -5.52 2.67
C SER A 260 14.69 -6.06 4.06
N ARG A 261 15.02 -5.19 5.01
CA ARG A 261 15.30 -5.59 6.41
C ARG A 261 14.08 -6.20 7.09
N VAL A 262 12.93 -5.53 6.97
CA VAL A 262 11.67 -6.00 7.57
C VAL A 262 11.26 -7.37 7.02
N VAL A 263 11.40 -7.58 5.71
CA VAL A 263 11.08 -8.88 5.09
C VAL A 263 12.08 -9.96 5.49
N ALA A 264 13.37 -9.63 5.61
CA ALA A 264 14.40 -10.58 6.06
C ALA A 264 14.15 -11.08 7.49
N GLU A 265 13.62 -10.23 8.36
CA GLU A 265 13.25 -10.61 9.74
C GLU A 265 11.92 -11.37 9.83
N ALA A 266 11.08 -11.35 8.79
CA ALA A 266 9.77 -11.99 8.84
C ALA A 266 9.90 -13.52 8.90
N SER A 267 9.19 -14.17 9.83
CA SER A 267 9.05 -15.63 9.83
C SER A 267 7.90 -16.05 8.93
N SER A 268 8.05 -17.17 8.22
CA SER A 268 6.98 -17.78 7.43
C SER A 268 6.67 -19.18 7.95
N THR A 269 5.40 -19.44 8.28
CA THR A 269 4.89 -20.77 8.57
C THR A 269 3.59 -20.97 7.79
N SER A 270 3.49 -22.06 7.02
CA SER A 270 2.29 -22.40 6.24
C SER A 270 1.77 -21.28 5.33
N GLY A 271 2.67 -20.49 4.73
CA GLY A 271 2.33 -19.40 3.81
C GLY A 271 1.89 -18.09 4.47
N LEU A 272 1.93 -18.00 5.80
CA LEU A 272 1.66 -16.77 6.55
C LEU A 272 2.98 -16.15 7.04
N PHE A 273 3.26 -14.92 6.62
CA PHE A 273 4.39 -14.13 7.11
C PHE A 273 4.00 -13.38 8.38
N THR A 274 4.87 -13.41 9.39
CA THR A 274 4.64 -12.79 10.70
C THR A 274 5.87 -12.03 11.20
N LEU A 275 5.63 -10.95 11.94
CA LEU A 275 6.64 -10.09 12.57
C LEU A 275 6.27 -9.82 14.03
N SER A 276 6.91 -10.51 14.97
CA SER A 276 6.63 -10.29 16.39
C SER A 276 7.11 -8.91 16.87
N VAL A 277 6.51 -8.42 17.96
CA VAL A 277 6.95 -7.21 18.66
C VAL A 277 8.46 -7.23 18.93
N ARG A 278 9.00 -8.37 19.41
CA ARG A 278 10.44 -8.53 19.68
C ARG A 278 11.30 -8.28 18.44
N LYS A 279 10.89 -8.82 17.29
CA LYS A 279 11.61 -8.63 16.02
C LYS A 279 11.58 -7.18 15.57
N ILE A 280 10.40 -6.55 15.62
CA ILE A 280 10.25 -5.13 15.28
C ILE A 280 11.09 -4.24 16.19
N SER A 281 11.05 -4.48 17.50
CA SER A 281 11.84 -3.73 18.49
C SER A 281 13.34 -3.76 18.20
N GLY A 282 13.87 -4.90 17.75
CA GLY A 282 15.29 -5.07 17.42
C GLY A 282 15.72 -4.56 16.05
N LEU A 283 14.80 -4.14 15.18
CA LEU A 283 15.17 -3.65 13.85
C LEU A 283 16.00 -2.37 13.95
N MET A 284 17.12 -2.35 13.23
CA MET A 284 18.01 -1.20 13.13
C MET A 284 17.56 -0.25 12.03
N VAL A 285 17.56 1.04 12.35
CA VAL A 285 17.28 2.15 11.45
C VAL A 285 18.44 3.15 11.50
N PRO A 286 18.80 3.78 10.36
CA PRO A 286 19.71 4.90 10.36
C PRO A 286 19.00 6.10 10.98
N PHE A 287 19.69 6.85 11.83
CA PHE A 287 19.18 7.98 12.56
C PHE A 287 20.06 9.19 12.27
N ALA A 288 19.45 10.25 11.74
CA ALA A 288 20.13 11.48 11.34
C ALA A 288 19.97 12.58 12.40
N PRO A 289 20.80 13.63 12.40
CA PRO A 289 20.58 14.82 13.23
C PRO A 289 19.20 15.45 13.01
N ALA A 290 18.62 16.06 14.04
CA ALA A 290 17.24 16.56 14.00
C ALA A 290 17.00 17.58 12.87
N ALA A 291 17.94 18.52 12.68
CA ALA A 291 17.88 19.50 11.60
C ALA A 291 17.88 18.85 10.21
N GLU A 292 18.70 17.81 10.03
CA GLU A 292 18.76 17.05 8.78
C GLU A 292 17.50 16.23 8.55
N GLN A 293 16.94 15.59 9.58
CA GLN A 293 15.66 14.87 9.47
C GLN A 293 14.57 15.80 8.91
N MET A 294 14.46 17.03 9.42
CA MET A 294 13.49 18.01 8.91
C MET A 294 13.71 18.35 7.44
N ARG A 295 14.96 18.59 7.02
CA ARG A 295 15.29 18.86 5.61
C ARG A 295 14.97 17.67 4.71
N ILE A 296 15.31 16.46 5.14
CA ILE A 296 14.99 15.21 4.43
C ILE A 296 13.49 15.10 4.27
N ILE A 297 12.73 15.29 5.35
CA ILE A 297 11.27 15.17 5.31
C ILE A 297 10.67 16.17 4.32
N ALA A 298 11.05 17.44 4.41
CA ALA A 298 10.56 18.47 3.50
C ALA A 298 10.85 18.13 2.03
N GLU A 299 12.05 17.65 1.72
CA GLU A 299 12.44 17.32 0.35
C GLU A 299 11.78 16.03 -0.17
N VAL A 300 11.61 15.02 0.69
CA VAL A 300 10.84 13.81 0.36
C VAL A 300 9.40 14.18 0.06
N GLU A 301 8.75 14.94 0.94
CA GLU A 301 7.36 15.36 0.77
C GLU A 301 7.17 16.16 -0.52
N ARG A 302 8.04 17.13 -0.78
CA ARG A 302 8.02 17.92 -2.02
C ARG A 302 8.09 17.03 -3.25
N ARG A 303 9.04 16.08 -3.30
CA ARG A 303 9.22 15.17 -4.45
C ARG A 303 8.10 14.15 -4.59
N LEU A 304 7.56 13.63 -3.49
CA LEU A 304 6.48 12.66 -3.52
C LEU A 304 5.15 13.31 -3.90
N SER A 305 4.88 14.53 -3.44
CA SER A 305 3.70 15.32 -3.84
C SER A 305 3.67 15.57 -5.35
N LEU A 306 4.79 16.01 -5.95
CA LEU A 306 4.91 16.13 -7.41
C LEU A 306 4.64 14.80 -8.12
N GLY A 307 5.06 13.69 -7.51
CA GLY A 307 4.79 12.36 -8.03
C GLY A 307 3.31 11.99 -7.97
N GLU A 308 2.60 12.33 -6.90
CA GLU A 308 1.16 12.10 -6.77
C GLU A 308 0.35 12.85 -7.83
N ASP A 309 0.70 14.12 -8.09
CA ASP A 309 0.07 14.92 -9.15
C ASP A 309 0.26 14.27 -10.52
N LEU A 310 1.49 13.81 -10.81
CA LEU A 310 1.79 13.12 -12.06
C LEU A 310 1.02 11.80 -12.18
N GLU A 311 0.89 11.03 -11.09
CA GLU A 311 0.11 9.79 -11.09
C GLU A 311 -1.37 10.05 -11.40
N ALA A 312 -1.94 11.12 -10.84
CA ALA A 312 -3.31 11.52 -11.10
C ALA A 312 -3.52 11.89 -12.59
N LEU A 313 -2.59 12.65 -13.17
CA LEU A 313 -2.60 13.02 -14.59
C LEU A 313 -2.48 11.81 -15.51
N LEU A 314 -1.56 10.88 -15.22
CA LEU A 314 -1.37 9.65 -15.99
C LEU A 314 -2.63 8.77 -15.92
N SER A 315 -3.22 8.62 -14.74
CA SER A 315 -4.45 7.85 -14.55
C SER A 315 -5.63 8.45 -15.32
N ALA A 316 -5.75 9.79 -15.34
CA ALA A 316 -6.75 10.47 -16.14
C ALA A 316 -6.52 10.28 -17.65
N ALA A 317 -5.26 10.27 -18.10
CA ALA A 317 -4.91 10.03 -19.50
C ALA A 317 -5.29 8.60 -19.95
N VAL A 318 -5.03 7.58 -19.12
CA VAL A 318 -5.46 6.20 -19.41
C VAL A 318 -6.98 6.09 -19.53
N ARG A 319 -7.73 6.71 -18.61
CA ARG A 319 -9.21 6.74 -18.68
C ARG A 319 -9.71 7.48 -19.93
N ARG A 320 -9.05 8.56 -20.36
CA ARG A 320 -9.37 9.25 -21.62
C ARG A 320 -9.13 8.36 -22.82
N ALA A 321 -8.02 7.62 -22.88
CA ALA A 321 -7.74 6.69 -23.97
C ALA A 321 -8.82 5.58 -24.05
N GLN A 322 -9.22 5.01 -22.92
CA GLN A 322 -10.32 4.02 -22.88
C GLN A 322 -11.64 4.59 -23.42
N ARG A 323 -11.99 5.84 -23.07
CA ARG A 323 -13.18 6.51 -23.61
C ARG A 323 -13.07 6.78 -25.11
N LEU A 324 -11.89 7.19 -25.60
CA LEU A 324 -11.65 7.38 -27.02
C LEU A 324 -11.84 6.08 -27.80
N ARG A 325 -11.36 4.94 -27.28
CA ARG A 325 -11.59 3.61 -27.87
C ARG A 325 -13.08 3.34 -28.10
N GLN A 326 -13.90 3.61 -27.09
CA GLN A 326 -15.36 3.44 -27.17
C GLN A 326 -15.98 4.42 -28.17
N SER A 327 -15.50 5.66 -28.23
CA SER A 327 -15.97 6.66 -29.20
C SER A 327 -15.66 6.27 -30.64
N ILE A 328 -14.48 5.69 -30.91
CA ILE A 328 -14.10 5.19 -32.23
C ILE A 328 -15.03 4.07 -32.67
N LEU A 329 -15.28 3.08 -31.80
CA LEU A 329 -16.23 1.99 -32.10
C LEU A 329 -17.63 2.53 -32.35
N LYS A 330 -18.09 3.47 -31.52
CA LYS A 330 -19.39 4.12 -31.72
C LYS A 330 -19.48 4.79 -33.09
N ARG A 331 -18.47 5.57 -33.49
CA ARG A 331 -18.44 6.21 -34.82
C ARG A 331 -18.36 5.20 -35.96
N ALA A 332 -17.66 4.09 -35.78
CA ALA A 332 -17.60 3.01 -36.77
C ALA A 332 -18.98 2.42 -37.05
N PHE A 333 -19.72 2.07 -36.00
CA PHE A 333 -21.05 1.46 -36.13
C PHE A 333 -22.16 2.47 -36.44
N GLU A 334 -21.90 3.78 -36.32
CA GLU A 334 -22.76 4.86 -36.82
C GLU A 334 -22.49 5.23 -38.29
N GLY A 335 -21.51 4.60 -38.96
CA GLY A 335 -21.13 4.95 -40.34
C GLY A 335 -20.45 6.32 -40.47
N LYS A 336 -19.83 6.81 -39.38
CA LYS A 336 -19.20 8.14 -39.27
C LYS A 336 -17.68 8.10 -39.11
N LEU A 337 -17.08 6.90 -39.18
CA LEU A 337 -15.64 6.74 -38.99
C LEU A 337 -14.86 6.95 -40.30
N VAL A 338 -15.40 6.47 -41.42
CA VAL A 338 -14.80 6.59 -42.76
C VAL A 338 -15.81 7.23 -43.71
N PRO A 339 -15.37 7.86 -44.81
CA PRO A 339 -16.28 8.35 -45.85
C PRO A 339 -17.06 7.21 -46.50
N GLN A 340 -18.35 7.41 -46.74
CA GLN A 340 -19.17 6.51 -47.55
C GLN A 340 -18.91 6.74 -49.03
N ASP A 341 -18.92 5.67 -49.83
CA ASP A 341 -18.75 5.76 -51.29
C ASP A 341 -20.06 5.39 -51.99
N PRO A 342 -20.70 6.31 -52.73
CA PRO A 342 -21.92 6.00 -53.49
C PRO A 342 -21.74 4.89 -54.54
N ALA A 343 -20.52 4.56 -54.94
CA ALA A 343 -20.23 3.47 -55.86
C ALA A 343 -20.13 2.08 -55.20
N ASP A 344 -20.16 2.00 -53.86
CA ASP A 344 -20.15 0.71 -53.15
C ASP A 344 -21.47 -0.07 -53.37
N GLU A 345 -21.38 -1.39 -53.49
CA GLU A 345 -22.56 -2.26 -53.54
C GLU A 345 -23.45 -2.04 -52.30
N PRO A 346 -24.78 -1.82 -52.42
CA PRO A 346 -25.65 -1.68 -51.27
C PRO A 346 -25.57 -2.89 -50.32
N ALA A 347 -25.68 -2.64 -49.02
CA ALA A 347 -25.62 -3.70 -48.01
C ALA A 347 -26.77 -4.73 -48.16
N SER A 348 -27.90 -4.34 -48.75
CA SER A 348 -29.00 -5.24 -49.12
C SER A 348 -28.54 -6.34 -50.06
N ASP A 349 -27.78 -5.99 -51.09
CA ASP A 349 -27.38 -6.87 -52.18
C ASP A 349 -26.31 -7.84 -51.68
N LEU A 350 -25.42 -7.37 -50.80
CA LEU A 350 -24.51 -8.22 -50.04
C LEU A 350 -25.25 -9.27 -49.21
N LEU A 351 -26.32 -8.89 -48.51
CA LEU A 351 -27.11 -9.83 -47.69
C LEU A 351 -27.81 -10.89 -48.56
N GLU A 352 -28.33 -10.49 -49.73
CA GLU A 352 -28.93 -11.43 -50.68
C GLU A 352 -27.91 -12.45 -51.20
N ARG A 353 -26.70 -12.00 -51.58
CA ARG A 353 -25.60 -12.89 -51.99
C ARG A 353 -25.20 -13.87 -50.88
N ILE A 354 -25.13 -13.41 -49.63
CA ILE A 354 -24.82 -14.27 -48.48
C ILE A 354 -25.94 -15.31 -48.27
N ARG A 355 -27.22 -14.93 -48.38
CA ARG A 355 -28.37 -15.85 -48.27
C ARG A 355 -28.34 -16.92 -49.38
N ALA A 356 -28.11 -16.51 -50.62
CA ALA A 356 -27.99 -17.42 -51.76
C ALA A 356 -26.80 -18.39 -51.60
N SER A 357 -25.64 -17.90 -51.14
CA SER A 357 -24.48 -18.74 -50.85
C SER A 357 -24.70 -19.71 -49.68
N ALA A 358 -25.42 -19.28 -48.64
CA ALA A 358 -25.77 -20.13 -47.51
C ALA A 358 -26.75 -21.25 -47.89
N ALA A 359 -27.69 -20.99 -48.80
CA ALA A 359 -28.61 -22.00 -49.35
C ALA A 359 -27.87 -23.09 -50.16
N ASN A 360 -26.74 -22.74 -50.79
CA ASN A 360 -25.93 -23.65 -51.60
C ASN A 360 -24.80 -24.36 -50.82
N ARG A 361 -24.66 -24.16 -49.51
CA ARG A 361 -23.68 -24.91 -48.70
C ARG A 361 -24.21 -26.31 -48.36
N PRO A 362 -23.51 -27.41 -48.69
CA PRO A 362 -23.91 -28.74 -48.26
C PRO A 362 -23.87 -28.79 -46.72
N GLY A 363 -25.01 -29.09 -46.10
CA GLY A 363 -25.11 -29.20 -44.66
C GLY A 363 -24.16 -30.29 -44.14
N LYS A 364 -23.35 -29.98 -43.12
CA LYS A 364 -22.74 -31.03 -42.30
C LYS A 364 -23.89 -31.84 -41.69
N ALA A 365 -24.10 -33.05 -42.20
CA ALA A 365 -25.05 -34.00 -41.65
C ALA A 365 -24.84 -34.11 -40.14
N ALA A 366 -25.86 -33.75 -39.36
CA ALA A 366 -25.89 -34.07 -37.94
C ALA A 366 -25.88 -35.60 -37.83
N LYS A 367 -24.81 -36.18 -37.26
CA LYS A 367 -24.79 -37.61 -36.91
C LYS A 367 -26.04 -37.91 -36.06
N PRO A 368 -26.80 -38.97 -36.36
CA PRO A 368 -27.94 -39.34 -35.53
C PRO A 368 -27.44 -39.62 -34.12
N ARG A 369 -28.03 -38.93 -33.14
CA ARG A 369 -27.84 -39.23 -31.73
C ARG A 369 -28.37 -40.63 -31.48
N SER A 370 -27.50 -41.53 -31.03
CA SER A 370 -27.89 -42.85 -30.53
C SER A 370 -28.92 -42.69 -29.39
N PRO A 371 -29.92 -43.58 -29.29
CA PRO A 371 -30.91 -43.50 -28.22
C PRO A 371 -30.22 -43.74 -26.87
N LYS A 372 -30.47 -42.86 -25.90
CA LYS A 372 -30.06 -43.08 -24.51
C LYS A 372 -30.81 -44.31 -23.97
N THR A 373 -30.08 -45.39 -23.71
CA THR A 373 -30.56 -46.52 -22.91
C THR A 373 -30.96 -45.99 -21.53
N LYS A 374 -32.24 -46.10 -21.17
CA LYS A 374 -32.70 -45.86 -19.80
C LYS A 374 -32.28 -47.05 -18.95
N THR A 375 -31.18 -46.94 -18.22
CA THR A 375 -30.90 -47.86 -17.12
C THR A 375 -31.87 -47.54 -15.99
N LYS A 376 -32.91 -48.37 -15.84
CA LYS A 376 -33.67 -48.47 -14.61
C LYS A 376 -32.75 -49.10 -13.57
N THR A 377 -32.32 -48.34 -12.58
CA THR A 377 -31.81 -48.94 -11.34
C THR A 377 -33.03 -49.22 -10.48
N ALA A 378 -33.37 -50.50 -10.38
CA ALA A 378 -34.37 -51.02 -9.47
C ALA A 378 -33.91 -50.80 -8.02
N ALA A 379 -34.84 -50.39 -7.17
CA ALA A 379 -34.74 -50.55 -5.73
C ALA A 379 -34.66 -52.05 -5.40
N ALA A 380 -33.74 -52.42 -4.52
CA ALA A 380 -33.82 -53.66 -3.76
C ALA A 380 -33.68 -53.29 -2.28
N ILE A 381 -34.51 -53.99 -1.51
CA ILE A 381 -34.83 -53.92 -0.09
C ILE A 381 -33.59 -53.99 0.80
#